data_AF-A0A2N1RLB7-F1
#
_entry.id   AF-A0A2N1RLB7-F1
#
_cell.length_a   1.000
_cell.length_b   1.000
_cell.length_c   1.000
_cell.angle_alpha   90.00
_cell.angle_beta   90.00
_cell.angle_gamma   90.00
#
_symmetry.space_group_name_H-M   'P 1'
#
loop_
_entity.id
_entity.type
_entity.pdbx_description
1 polymer ?
#
loop_
_entity_poly.entity_id
_entity_poly.type
_entity_poly.pdbx_seq_one_letter_code
_entity_poly.pdbx_strand_id
1 'polypeptide(L)'
;MLKFLKKELILSLALTMGLGACAKIPEAPLSPSVKIAVEKKDNDNIFAVNFSCGLKNENDSTAFTDINGLIEIKNSTGITVLAVPFKHAAILPFETGIIQEKIYLTADQAAPLFDLLS
;
A
#
# COMPACT_ATOMS: atom_id res chain seq x y z
N MET A 1 -43.40 -18.14 -28.84
CA MET A 1 -42.97 -16.98 -28.05
C MET A 1 -42.08 -17.32 -26.85
N LEU A 2 -42.30 -18.44 -26.14
CA LEU A 2 -41.53 -18.78 -24.92
C LEU A 2 -40.03 -19.18 -25.12
N LYS A 3 -39.60 -19.46 -26.36
CA LYS A 3 -38.20 -19.85 -26.67
C LYS A 3 -37.24 -18.68 -26.84
N PHE A 4 -37.73 -17.49 -27.18
CA PHE A 4 -36.89 -16.29 -27.37
C PHE A 4 -36.48 -15.68 -26.02
N LEU A 5 -37.38 -15.68 -25.03
CA LEU A 5 -37.13 -15.14 -23.70
C LEU A 5 -35.98 -15.83 -22.95
N LYS A 6 -35.73 -17.13 -23.22
CA LYS A 6 -34.65 -17.90 -22.60
C LYS A 6 -33.27 -17.59 -23.19
N LYS A 7 -33.18 -17.19 -24.47
CA LYS A 7 -31.89 -16.89 -25.12
C LYS A 7 -31.35 -15.53 -24.69
N GLU A 8 -32.22 -14.53 -24.54
CA GLU A 8 -31.78 -13.20 -24.09
C GLU A 8 -31.40 -13.16 -22.61
N LEU A 9 -32.08 -13.94 -21.76
CA LEU A 9 -31.74 -14.06 -20.34
C LEU A 9 -30.37 -14.73 -20.09
N ILE A 10 -30.01 -15.72 -20.92
CA ILE A 10 -28.71 -16.39 -20.85
C ILE A 10 -27.59 -15.46 -21.36
N LEU A 11 -27.88 -14.66 -22.40
CA LEU A 11 -26.94 -13.69 -22.94
C LEU A 11 -26.67 -12.54 -21.95
N SER A 12 -27.70 -12.07 -21.23
CA SER A 12 -27.53 -11.04 -20.19
C SER A 12 -26.78 -11.56 -18.97
N LEU A 13 -26.99 -12.82 -18.57
CA LEU A 13 -26.30 -13.42 -17.43
C LEU A 13 -24.80 -13.64 -17.73
N ALA A 14 -24.46 -14.06 -18.95
CA ALA A 14 -23.06 -14.17 -19.40
C ALA A 14 -22.35 -12.82 -19.46
N LEU A 15 -23.07 -11.74 -19.83
CA LEU A 15 -22.51 -10.38 -19.86
C LEU A 15 -22.22 -9.83 -18.45
N THR A 16 -23.02 -10.19 -17.45
CA THR A 16 -22.77 -9.80 -16.05
C THR A 16 -21.64 -10.59 -15.37
N MET A 17 -21.35 -11.82 -15.84
CA MET A 17 -20.23 -12.62 -15.29
C MET A 17 -18.86 -12.22 -15.87
N GLY A 18 -18.82 -11.50 -17.00
CA GLY A 18 -17.57 -11.02 -17.61
C GLY A 18 -16.97 -9.77 -16.97
N LEU A 19 -17.72 -9.03 -16.15
CA LEU A 19 -17.27 -7.78 -15.51
C LEU A 19 -16.85 -7.97 -14.03
N GLY A 20 -16.95 -9.19 -13.52
CA GLY A 20 -16.63 -9.56 -12.14
C GLY A 20 -15.21 -10.10 -11.94
N ALA A 21 -14.28 -9.85 -12.87
CA ALA A 21 -12.86 -10.05 -12.60
C ALA A 21 -12.42 -8.97 -11.59
N CYS A 22 -12.74 -9.21 -10.31
CA CYS A 22 -12.28 -8.40 -9.19
C CYS A 22 -10.76 -8.31 -9.27
N ALA A 23 -10.25 -7.18 -9.74
CA ALA A 23 -8.83 -6.89 -9.60
C ALA A 23 -8.51 -6.96 -8.09
N LYS A 24 -7.68 -7.93 -7.71
CA LYS A 24 -7.27 -8.15 -6.33
C LYS A 24 -6.36 -6.98 -5.96
N ILE A 25 -6.81 -6.07 -5.10
CA ILE A 25 -5.96 -5.04 -4.52
C ILE A 25 -4.93 -5.73 -3.60
N PRO A 26 -3.68 -5.22 -3.49
CA PRO A 26 -2.71 -5.80 -2.55
C PRO A 26 -3.31 -5.85 -1.14
N GLU A 27 -3.38 -7.06 -0.55
CA GLU A 27 -4.00 -7.26 0.76
C GLU A 27 -3.10 -6.76 1.91
N ALA A 28 -1.78 -6.85 1.75
CA ALA A 28 -0.82 -6.46 2.78
C ALA A 28 0.57 -6.11 2.20
N PRO A 29 1.32 -5.22 2.86
CA PRO A 29 2.72 -4.98 2.54
C PRO A 29 3.58 -6.21 2.89
N LEU A 30 4.47 -6.58 1.97
CA LEU A 30 5.47 -7.62 2.15
C LEU A 30 6.69 -7.07 2.87
N SER A 31 7.17 -7.83 3.86
CA SER A 31 8.42 -7.56 4.59
C SER A 31 8.61 -6.08 4.98
N PRO A 32 7.63 -5.46 5.67
CA PRO A 32 7.76 -4.07 6.07
C PRO A 32 8.97 -3.89 7.00
N SER A 33 9.75 -2.85 6.76
CA SER A 33 10.91 -2.48 7.58
C SER A 33 10.88 -0.98 7.86
N VAL A 34 11.22 -0.65 9.11
CA VAL A 34 11.40 0.74 9.57
C VAL A 34 12.77 0.83 10.21
N LYS A 35 13.57 1.80 9.77
CA LYS A 35 14.86 2.13 10.36
C LYS A 35 14.88 3.59 10.78
N ILE A 36 15.16 3.82 12.06
CA ILE A 36 15.34 5.16 12.63
C ILE A 36 16.84 5.40 12.81
N ALA A 37 17.33 6.52 12.28
CA ALA A 37 18.71 6.96 12.45
C ALA A 37 18.74 8.40 12.98
N VAL A 38 19.74 8.72 13.80
CA VAL A 38 20.00 10.11 14.21
C VAL A 38 20.98 10.71 13.21
N GLU A 39 20.58 11.79 12.57
CA GLU A 39 21.42 12.58 11.66
C GLU A 39 21.59 13.98 12.23
N LYS A 40 22.73 14.64 11.94
CA LYS A 40 22.94 16.05 12.31
C LYS A 40 22.63 16.92 11.11
N LYS A 41 21.78 17.93 11.31
CA LYS A 41 21.51 18.96 10.31
C LYS A 41 21.46 20.31 11.01
N ASP A 42 22.26 21.26 10.52
CA ASP A 42 22.29 22.64 11.03
C ASP A 42 22.53 22.74 12.56
N ASN A 43 23.42 21.90 13.10
CA ASN A 43 23.72 21.71 14.53
C ASN A 43 22.64 21.06 15.40
N ASP A 44 21.46 20.77 14.86
CA ASP A 44 20.41 20.03 15.56
C ASP A 44 20.42 18.53 15.22
N ASN A 45 20.02 17.72 16.19
CA ASN A 45 19.76 16.30 15.97
C ASN A 45 18.40 16.15 15.28
N ILE A 46 18.40 15.64 14.06
CA ILE A 46 17.19 15.25 13.34
C ILE A 46 17.10 13.73 13.25
N PHE A 47 15.89 13.20 13.23
CA PHE A 47 15.66 11.77 13.13
C PHE A 47 15.24 11.41 11.71
N ALA A 48 16.06 10.61 11.04
CA ALA A 48 15.75 10.07 9.73
C ALA A 48 15.02 8.72 9.88
N VAL A 49 13.76 8.69 9.47
CA VAL A 49 12.95 7.47 9.44
C VAL A 49 12.91 6.97 8.00
N ASN A 50 13.44 5.77 7.79
CA ASN A 50 13.45 5.10 6.50
C ASN A 50 12.46 3.94 6.56
N PHE A 51 11.47 3.97 5.68
CA PHE A 51 10.50 2.90 5.51
C PHE A 51 10.78 2.15 4.21
N SER A 52 10.64 0.83 4.23
CA SER A 52 10.59 0.03 3.02
C SER A 52 9.60 -1.11 3.13
N CYS A 53 8.84 -1.37 2.07
CA CYS A 53 8.05 -2.59 1.93
C CYS A 53 7.88 -2.99 0.46
N GLY A 54 7.47 -4.23 0.22
CA GLY A 54 6.98 -4.67 -1.08
C GLY A 54 5.47 -4.59 -1.18
N LEU A 55 4.94 -4.14 -2.31
CA LEU A 55 3.54 -4.30 -2.69
C LEU A 55 3.46 -5.28 -3.85
N LYS A 56 2.92 -6.47 -3.60
CA LYS A 56 2.83 -7.51 -4.61
C LYS A 56 1.55 -7.37 -5.42
N ASN A 57 1.67 -7.45 -6.73
CA ASN A 57 0.54 -7.61 -7.63
C ASN A 57 0.34 -9.09 -7.94
N GLU A 58 -0.72 -9.68 -7.37
CA GLU A 58 -1.09 -11.08 -7.60
C GLU A 58 -2.08 -11.26 -8.75
N ASN A 59 -2.47 -10.17 -9.42
CA ASN A 59 -3.33 -10.27 -10.60
C ASN A 59 -2.53 -10.86 -11.76
N ASP A 60 -3.21 -11.67 -12.55
CA ASP A 60 -2.66 -12.35 -13.72
C ASP A 60 -2.66 -11.50 -14.99
N SER A 61 -3.57 -10.52 -15.04
CA SER A 61 -3.89 -9.77 -16.26
C SER A 61 -4.08 -8.26 -16.01
N THR A 62 -3.96 -7.81 -14.76
CA THR A 62 -4.16 -6.41 -14.37
C THR A 62 -2.89 -5.80 -13.80
N ALA A 63 -2.41 -4.72 -14.38
CA ALA A 63 -1.36 -3.89 -13.78
C ALA A 63 -1.98 -2.86 -12.83
N PHE A 64 -1.30 -2.56 -11.73
CA PHE A 64 -1.60 -1.37 -10.94
C PHE A 64 -0.83 -0.20 -11.53
N THR A 65 -1.49 0.94 -11.71
CA THR A 65 -0.88 2.17 -12.24
C THR A 65 -1.26 3.35 -11.35
N ASP A 66 -0.42 4.37 -11.32
CA ASP A 66 -0.62 5.59 -10.52
C ASP A 66 -0.99 5.32 -9.07
N ILE A 67 -0.23 4.42 -8.44
CA ILE A 67 -0.48 3.98 -7.07
C ILE A 67 -0.08 5.10 -6.13
N ASN A 68 -1.04 5.59 -5.37
CA ASN A 68 -0.84 6.56 -4.31
C ASN A 68 -1.37 5.95 -3.01
N GLY A 69 -0.63 6.09 -1.93
CA GLY A 69 -1.04 5.52 -0.66
C GLY A 69 -0.39 6.19 0.54
N LEU A 70 -0.72 5.66 1.71
CA LEU A 70 -0.23 6.13 2.99
C LEU A 70 0.27 4.91 3.78
N ILE A 71 1.52 4.97 4.22
CA ILE A 71 2.09 4.01 5.16
C ILE A 71 1.76 4.51 6.56
N GLU A 72 0.98 3.75 7.31
CA GLU A 72 0.65 4.05 8.70
C GLU A 72 1.48 3.18 9.64
N ILE A 73 2.28 3.81 10.50
CA ILE A 73 2.90 3.14 11.63
C ILE A 73 1.96 3.32 12.82
N LYS A 74 1.52 2.20 13.39
CA LYS A 74 0.56 2.14 14.50
C LYS A 74 1.23 1.59 15.74
N ASN A 75 0.80 2.10 16.90
CA ASN A 75 1.18 1.52 18.19
C ASN A 75 0.41 0.24 18.50
N SER A 76 0.69 -0.36 19.66
CA SER A 76 0.04 -1.60 20.13
C SER A 76 -1.48 -1.45 20.34
N THR A 77 -1.98 -0.22 20.52
CA THR A 77 -3.43 0.07 20.65
C THR A 77 -4.10 0.36 19.29
N GLY A 78 -3.34 0.34 18.20
CA GLY A 78 -3.84 0.58 16.84
C GLY A 78 -3.92 2.06 16.44
N ILE A 79 -3.42 2.97 17.28
CA ILE A 79 -3.38 4.41 16.98
C ILE A 79 -2.20 4.69 16.05
N THR A 80 -2.46 5.41 14.97
CA THR A 80 -1.42 5.88 14.03
C THR A 80 -0.51 6.90 14.71
N VAL A 81 0.78 6.58 14.82
CA VAL A 81 1.81 7.45 15.38
C VAL A 81 2.61 8.19 14.30
N LEU A 82 2.64 7.65 13.09
CA LEU A 82 3.27 8.28 11.93
C LEU A 82 2.58 7.82 10.64
N ALA A 83 2.40 8.75 9.71
CA ALA A 83 1.83 8.49 8.41
C ALA A 83 2.74 9.05 7.31
N VAL A 84 3.14 8.21 6.35
CA VAL A 84 4.07 8.58 5.27
C VAL A 84 3.40 8.36 3.91
N PRO A 85 3.14 9.44 3.14
CA PRO A 85 2.59 9.28 1.81
C PRO A 85 3.64 8.68 0.88
N PHE A 86 3.22 7.79 -0.01
CA PHE A 86 4.08 7.23 -1.06
C PHE A 86 3.40 7.27 -2.42
N LYS A 87 4.22 7.19 -3.47
CA LYS A 87 3.76 7.05 -4.84
C LYS A 87 4.56 5.99 -5.58
N HIS A 88 3.89 5.20 -6.42
CA HIS A 88 4.53 4.22 -7.27
C HIS A 88 3.87 4.23 -8.65
N ALA A 89 4.69 4.32 -9.70
CA ALA A 89 4.19 4.55 -11.06
C ALA A 89 3.36 3.36 -11.57
N ALA A 90 3.90 2.14 -11.49
CA ALA A 90 3.19 0.95 -11.89
C ALA A 90 3.74 -0.32 -11.21
N ILE A 91 2.91 -1.34 -11.03
CA ILE A 91 3.31 -2.69 -10.63
C ILE A 91 2.64 -3.67 -11.58
N LEU A 92 3.43 -4.35 -12.41
CA LEU A 92 2.90 -5.25 -13.44
C LEU A 92 2.36 -6.55 -12.82
N PRO A 93 1.55 -7.33 -13.56
CA PRO A 93 1.13 -8.66 -13.13
C PRO A 93 2.29 -9.52 -12.63
N PHE A 94 2.11 -10.15 -11.46
CA PHE A 94 3.10 -10.99 -10.77
C PHE A 94 4.39 -10.30 -10.31
N GLU A 95 4.47 -8.97 -10.38
CA GLU A 95 5.60 -8.22 -9.87
C GLU A 95 5.39 -7.74 -8.42
N THR A 96 6.48 -7.26 -7.82
CA THR A 96 6.45 -6.56 -6.54
C THR A 96 7.01 -5.16 -6.74
N GLY A 97 6.18 -4.15 -6.50
CA GLY A 97 6.64 -2.77 -6.40
C GLY A 97 7.33 -2.55 -5.06
N ILE A 98 8.47 -1.86 -5.07
CA ILE A 98 9.20 -1.53 -3.85
C ILE A 98 8.82 -0.11 -3.46
N ILE A 99 8.20 0.02 -2.29
CA ILE A 99 7.94 1.32 -1.68
C ILE A 99 9.11 1.61 -0.75
N GLN A 100 9.79 2.74 -0.96
CA GLN A 100 10.90 3.16 -0.11
C GLN A 100 10.81 4.66 0.10
N GLU A 101 10.57 5.06 1.35
CA GLU A 101 10.37 6.47 1.71
C GLU A 101 11.31 6.85 2.85
N LYS A 102 11.83 8.07 2.78
CA LYS A 102 12.66 8.66 3.84
C LYS A 102 12.05 9.98 4.27
N ILE A 103 11.78 10.11 5.56
CA ILE A 103 11.34 11.37 6.17
C ILE A 103 12.28 11.81 7.28
N TYR A 104 12.26 13.10 7.58
CA TYR A 104 13.00 13.69 8.68
C TYR A 104 12.03 14.24 9.71
N LEU A 105 12.28 13.92 10.98
CA LEU A 105 11.46 14.31 12.11
C LEU A 105 12.30 15.07 13.13
N THR A 106 11.67 16.00 13.83
CA THR A 106 12.23 16.57 15.06
C THR A 106 12.15 15.57 16.21
N ALA A 107 12.79 15.87 17.34
CA ALA A 107 12.74 15.03 18.54
C ALA A 107 11.29 14.80 19.02
N ASP A 108 10.48 15.85 19.09
CA ASP A 108 9.08 15.77 19.53
C ASP A 108 8.22 14.90 18.60
N GLN A 109 8.49 14.95 17.30
CA GLN A 109 7.77 14.14 16.31
C GLN A 109 8.24 12.67 16.30
N ALA A 110 9.50 12.42 16.63
CA ALA A 110 10.06 11.07 16.69
C ALA A 110 9.76 10.35 18.02
N ALA A 111 9.45 11.09 19.09
CA ALA A 111 9.18 10.53 20.42
C ALA A 111 8.21 9.34 20.41
N PRO A 112 7.03 9.42 19.75
CA PRO A 112 6.07 8.32 19.72
C PRO A 112 6.56 7.05 19.01
N LEU A 113 7.62 7.14 18.20
CA LEU A 113 8.20 5.99 17.50
C LEU A 113 9.16 5.20 18.40
N PHE A 114 9.79 5.86 19.37
CA PHE A 114 10.68 5.18 20.32
C PHE A 114 9.91 4.30 21.29
N ASP A 115 8.69 4.71 21.64
CA ASP A 115 7.78 3.91 22.47
C ASP A 115 7.36 2.58 21.79
N LEU A 116 7.61 2.42 20.49
CA LEU A 116 7.39 1.16 19.77
C LEU A 116 8.57 0.18 19.85
N LEU A 117 9.75 0.66 20.26
CA LEU A 117 11.00 -0.11 20.31
C LEU A 117 11.35 -0.59 21.73
N SER A 118 10.61 -0.12 22.73
CA SER A 118 10.72 -0.53 24.14
C SER A 118 9.78 -1.70 24.46
#